data_AF-A0A929HWM4-F1
#
_entry.id   AF-A0A929HWM4-F1
#
_cell.length_a   1.000
_cell.length_b   1.000
_cell.length_c   1.000
_cell.angle_alpha   90.00
_cell.angle_beta   90.00
_cell.angle_gamma   90.00
#
_symmetry.space_group_name_H-M   'P 1'
#
loop_
_entity.id
_entity.type
_entity.pdbx_description
1 polymer ?
#
loop_
_entity_poly.entity_id
_entity_poly.type
_entity_poly.pdbx_seq_one_letter_code
_entity_poly.pdbx_strand_id
1 'polypeptide(L)'
;MVPRSKRFEVVGIFDSGMYEYDSSLAYISLDNAQHFLNKSNAATGIEVKAKDIYKIKQLSKRIKERLGISYRVRDWMEMHKNLYAALKLEKMAMFIILTLMIIVAAFNIVGTLIMVVNDKNKDIAILKSMGARSLSIMKIFILEGLIIGLTG
;
A
#
# COMPACT_ATOMS: atom_id res chain seq x y z
N MET A 1 -18.47 34.72 -22.54
CA MET A 1 -17.71 35.11 -21.32
C MET A 1 -16.34 35.56 -21.81
N VAL A 2 -15.95 36.82 -21.58
CA VAL A 2 -14.69 37.36 -22.10
C VAL A 2 -13.54 36.85 -21.22
N PRO A 3 -12.47 36.26 -21.79
CA PRO A 3 -11.31 35.84 -20.99
C PRO A 3 -10.67 37.06 -20.35
N ARG A 4 -10.51 37.02 -19.02
CA ARG A 4 -9.74 38.03 -18.30
C ARG A 4 -8.26 37.69 -18.40
N SER A 5 -7.44 38.69 -18.68
CA SER A 5 -5.99 38.52 -18.80
C SER A 5 -5.30 39.58 -17.95
N LYS A 6 -4.29 39.16 -17.19
CA LYS A 6 -3.42 40.03 -16.40
C LYS A 6 -1.98 39.56 -16.61
N ARG A 7 -1.04 40.49 -16.74
CA ARG A 7 0.39 40.16 -16.87
C ARG A 7 0.97 39.86 -15.49
N PHE A 8 1.81 38.83 -15.42
CA PHE A 8 2.55 38.43 -14.23
C PHE A 8 4.02 38.23 -14.60
N GLU A 9 4.91 38.45 -13.65
CA GLU A 9 6.33 38.13 -13.78
C GLU A 9 6.59 36.71 -13.28
N VAL A 10 7.36 35.94 -14.03
CA VAL A 10 7.72 34.56 -13.66
C VAL A 10 8.94 34.61 -12.74
N VAL A 11 8.73 34.28 -11.47
CA VAL A 11 9.78 34.30 -10.44
C VAL A 11 10.45 32.94 -10.21
N GLY A 12 9.92 31.86 -10.79
CA GLY A 12 10.45 30.51 -10.65
C GLY A 12 9.64 29.48 -11.42
N ILE A 13 10.27 28.33 -11.66
CA ILE A 13 9.68 27.15 -12.29
C ILE A 13 9.88 25.99 -11.32
N PHE A 14 8.88 25.13 -11.19
CA PHE A 14 8.93 23.93 -10.35
C PHE A 14 8.77 22.68 -11.22
N ASP A 15 9.29 21.56 -10.73
CA ASP A 15 9.12 20.23 -11.31
C ASP A 15 8.53 19.33 -10.22
N SER A 16 7.33 18.81 -10.48
CA SER A 16 6.63 17.88 -9.57
C SER A 16 6.92 16.41 -9.87
N GLY A 17 7.64 16.11 -10.95
CA GLY A 17 7.86 14.76 -11.48
C GLY A 17 6.64 14.18 -12.20
N MET A 18 5.57 14.96 -12.36
CA MET A 18 4.34 14.55 -13.04
C MET A 18 3.97 15.57 -14.13
N TYR A 19 4.16 15.16 -15.39
CA TYR A 19 3.92 16.01 -16.57
C TYR A 19 2.55 16.69 -16.60
N GLU A 20 1.49 15.99 -16.18
CA GLU A 20 0.12 16.54 -16.14
C GLU A 20 0.00 17.73 -15.19
N TYR A 21 0.75 17.74 -14.08
CA TYR A 21 0.76 18.83 -13.11
C TYR A 21 1.61 19.99 -13.64
N ASP A 22 2.82 19.69 -14.12
CA ASP A 22 3.78 20.71 -14.56
C ASP A 22 3.29 21.48 -15.79
N SER A 23 2.52 20.83 -16.67
CA SER A 23 1.98 21.46 -17.89
C SER A 23 0.69 22.26 -17.67
N SER A 24 0.00 22.09 -16.55
CA SER A 24 -1.34 22.67 -16.33
C SER A 24 -1.46 23.60 -15.12
N LEU A 25 -0.47 23.62 -14.21
CA LEU A 25 -0.52 24.40 -12.99
C LEU A 25 0.39 25.63 -13.03
N ALA A 26 -0.14 26.74 -12.54
CA ALA A 26 0.61 27.93 -12.22
C ALA A 26 0.21 28.44 -10.84
N TYR A 27 1.20 28.87 -10.04
CA TYR A 27 0.97 29.43 -8.72
C TYR A 27 1.14 30.95 -8.75
N ILE A 28 0.22 31.64 -8.08
CA ILE A 28 0.28 33.08 -7.82
C ILE A 28 -0.05 33.34 -6.35
N SER A 29 0.32 34.51 -5.82
CA SER A 29 -0.07 34.87 -4.46
C SER A 29 -1.61 34.95 -4.34
N LEU A 30 -2.13 34.57 -3.17
CA LEU A 30 -3.57 34.57 -2.89
C LEU A 30 -4.18 35.97 -3.11
N ASP A 31 -3.49 37.01 -2.68
CA ASP A 31 -3.89 38.41 -2.86
C ASP A 31 -4.07 38.76 -4.35
N ASN A 32 -3.08 38.41 -5.18
CA ASN A 32 -3.15 38.61 -6.63
C ASN A 32 -4.29 37.79 -7.27
N ALA A 33 -4.53 36.56 -6.81
CA ALA A 33 -5.62 35.72 -7.29
C ALA A 33 -7.00 36.31 -6.94
N GLN A 34 -7.15 36.84 -5.71
CA GLN A 34 -8.38 37.48 -5.25
C GLN A 34 -8.69 38.74 -6.05
N HIS A 35 -7.68 39.58 -6.30
CA HIS A 35 -7.82 40.76 -7.16
C HIS A 35 -8.16 40.39 -8.60
N PHE A 36 -7.54 39.34 -9.16
CA PHE A 36 -7.80 38.90 -10.53
C PHE A 36 -9.22 38.32 -10.71
N LEU A 37 -9.70 37.56 -9.72
CA LEU A 37 -11.01 36.91 -9.73
C LEU A 37 -12.16 37.80 -9.22
N ASN A 38 -11.90 39.07 -8.86
CA ASN A 38 -12.85 39.97 -8.20
C ASN A 38 -13.50 39.35 -6.95
N LYS A 39 -12.73 38.57 -6.17
CA LYS A 39 -13.19 37.94 -4.93
C LYS A 39 -12.45 38.51 -3.75
N SER A 40 -12.90 39.67 -3.27
CA SER A 40 -12.32 40.32 -2.09
C SER A 40 -12.55 39.46 -0.84
N ASN A 41 -11.48 39.11 -0.14
CA ASN A 41 -11.51 38.38 1.13
C ASN A 41 -12.22 37.01 1.10
N ALA A 42 -12.20 36.31 -0.04
CA ALA A 42 -12.76 34.97 -0.16
C ALA A 42 -11.74 34.00 -0.75
N ALA A 43 -11.73 32.75 -0.26
CA ALA A 43 -10.95 31.64 -0.80
C ALA A 43 -11.90 30.58 -1.37
N THR A 44 -11.53 29.99 -2.50
CA THR A 44 -12.33 28.92 -3.12
C THR A 44 -12.23 27.61 -2.32
N GLY A 45 -11.12 27.40 -1.61
CA GLY A 45 -10.88 26.24 -0.78
C GLY A 45 -9.69 26.45 0.14
N ILE A 46 -9.57 25.58 1.14
CA ILE A 46 -8.46 25.54 2.09
C ILE A 46 -7.82 24.16 1.96
N GLU A 47 -6.52 24.13 1.67
CA GLU A 47 -5.74 22.90 1.66
C GLU A 47 -5.12 22.67 3.04
N VAL A 48 -5.24 21.45 3.55
CA VAL A 48 -4.70 21.07 4.87
C VAL A 48 -3.69 19.95 4.67
N LYS A 49 -2.41 20.25 4.91
CA LYS A 49 -1.33 19.27 4.83
C LYS A 49 -1.29 18.43 6.11
N ALA A 50 -1.55 17.13 5.99
CA ALA A 50 -1.41 16.20 7.10
C ALA A 50 0.07 15.83 7.33
N LYS A 51 0.49 15.73 8.60
CA LYS A 51 1.84 15.22 8.97
C LYS A 51 1.98 13.73 8.71
N ASP A 52 0.89 12.97 8.86
CA ASP A 52 0.84 11.52 8.69
C ASP A 52 -0.21 11.17 7.63
N ILE A 53 0.25 10.61 6.52
CA ILE A 53 -0.60 10.28 5.36
C ILE A 53 -1.58 9.14 5.68
N TYR A 54 -1.25 8.25 6.62
CA TYR A 54 -2.09 7.11 6.99
C TYR A 54 -3.27 7.53 7.87
N LYS A 55 -3.16 8.67 8.54
CA LYS A 55 -4.23 9.24 9.38
C LYS A 55 -5.19 10.15 8.63
N ILE A 56 -5.02 10.32 7.32
CA ILE A 56 -5.83 11.26 6.52
C ILE A 56 -7.32 10.94 6.59
N LYS A 57 -7.73 9.67 6.53
CA LYS A 57 -9.16 9.33 6.65
C LYS A 57 -9.77 9.78 7.97
N GLN A 58 -9.02 9.60 9.07
CA GLN A 58 -9.46 10.02 10.41
C GLN A 58 -9.47 11.55 10.53
N LEU A 59 -8.46 12.22 9.98
CA LEU A 59 -8.36 13.68 9.97
C LEU A 59 -9.50 14.31 9.15
N SER A 60 -9.73 13.84 7.92
CA SER A 60 -10.82 14.31 7.06
C SER A 60 -12.18 14.12 7.71
N LYS A 61 -12.41 13.00 8.41
CA LYS A 61 -13.64 12.77 9.18
C LYS A 61 -13.80 13.81 10.30
N ARG A 62 -12.76 14.05 11.10
CA ARG A 62 -12.80 15.06 12.18
C ARG A 62 -13.04 16.47 11.67
N ILE A 63 -12.42 16.82 10.53
CA ILE A 63 -12.62 18.12 9.88
C ILE A 63 -14.05 18.26 9.39
N LYS A 64 -14.59 17.21 8.75
CA LYS A 64 -15.97 17.18 8.26
C LYS A 64 -16.99 17.30 9.40
N GLU A 65 -16.77 16.62 10.52
CA GLU A 65 -17.62 16.71 11.71
C GLU A 65 -17.61 18.11 12.33
N ARG A 66 -16.46 18.80 12.31
CA ARG A 66 -16.34 20.17 12.85
C ARG A 66 -16.91 21.26 11.94
N LEU A 67 -16.78 21.12 10.63
CA LEU A 67 -17.23 22.12 9.65
C LEU A 67 -18.71 21.95 9.25
N GLY A 68 -19.30 20.77 9.50
CA GLY A 68 -20.68 20.47 9.15
C GLY A 68 -20.90 20.25 7.64
N ILE A 69 -22.16 20.32 7.21
CA ILE A 69 -22.60 19.95 5.84
C ILE A 69 -22.34 21.07 4.82
N SER A 70 -22.12 22.30 5.28
CA SER A 70 -21.89 23.47 4.41
C SER A 70 -20.56 23.40 3.64
N TYR A 71 -19.64 22.53 4.04
CA TYR A 71 -18.33 22.38 3.41
C TYR A 71 -18.12 20.96 2.89
N ARG A 72 -17.60 20.86 1.67
CA ARG A 72 -17.21 19.57 1.08
C ARG A 72 -15.73 19.31 1.35
N VAL A 73 -15.45 18.50 2.35
CA VAL A 73 -14.10 17.98 2.61
C VAL A 73 -13.82 16.85 1.61
N ARG A 74 -12.77 16.99 0.80
CA ARG A 74 -12.23 15.92 -0.05
C ARG A 74 -10.83 15.59 0.42
N ASP A 75 -10.51 14.31 0.52
CA ASP A 75 -9.14 13.88 0.78
C ASP A 75 -8.38 13.63 -0.53
N TRP A 76 -7.06 13.52 -0.46
CA TRP A 76 -6.23 13.28 -1.65
C TRP A 76 -6.55 11.93 -2.34
N MET A 77 -7.04 10.93 -1.60
CA MET A 77 -7.45 9.64 -2.18
C MET A 77 -8.74 9.79 -2.99
N GLU A 78 -9.66 10.64 -2.55
CA GLU A 78 -10.87 11.01 -3.29
C GLU A 78 -10.57 11.89 -4.50
N MET A 79 -9.64 12.84 -4.36
CA MET A 79 -9.20 13.70 -5.46
C MET A 79 -8.47 12.91 -6.55
N HIS A 80 -7.70 11.90 -6.17
CA HIS A 80 -6.90 11.07 -7.08
C HIS A 80 -7.31 9.59 -7.02
N LYS A 81 -8.62 9.34 -7.12
CA LYS A 81 -9.20 7.99 -7.01
C LYS A 81 -8.59 6.99 -7.99
N ASN A 82 -8.28 7.42 -9.22
CA ASN A 82 -7.69 6.55 -10.24
C ASN A 82 -6.28 6.09 -9.85
N LEU A 83 -5.43 7.03 -9.41
CA LEU A 83 -4.08 6.73 -8.93
C LEU A 83 -4.13 5.81 -7.71
N TYR A 84 -4.97 6.13 -6.73
CA TYR A 84 -5.11 5.30 -5.54
C TYR A 84 -5.65 3.90 -5.84
N ALA A 85 -6.61 3.78 -6.77
CA ALA A 85 -7.15 2.49 -7.20
C ALA A 85 -6.06 1.65 -7.90
N ALA A 86 -5.26 2.27 -8.77
CA ALA A 86 -4.14 1.60 -9.43
C ALA A 86 -3.11 1.08 -8.41
N LEU A 87 -2.67 1.93 -7.47
CA LEU A 87 -1.74 1.53 -6.40
C LEU A 87 -2.30 0.41 -5.50
N LYS A 88 -3.62 0.44 -5.23
CA LYS A 88 -4.27 -0.62 -4.46
C LYS A 88 -4.30 -1.95 -5.22
N LEU A 89 -4.61 -1.91 -6.52
CA LEU A 89 -4.61 -3.09 -7.39
C LEU A 89 -3.21 -3.70 -7.49
N GLU A 90 -2.19 -2.86 -7.67
CA GLU A 90 -0.79 -3.29 -7.70
C GLU A 90 -0.39 -4.00 -6.39
N LYS A 91 -0.68 -3.41 -5.23
CA LYS A 91 -0.42 -4.05 -3.93
C LYS A 91 -1.20 -5.36 -3.76
N MET A 92 -2.43 -5.43 -4.25
CA MET A 92 -3.24 -6.65 -4.18
C MET A 92 -2.67 -7.75 -5.08
N ALA A 93 -2.20 -7.40 -6.28
CA ALA A 93 -1.53 -8.33 -7.18
C ALA A 93 -0.24 -8.88 -6.54
N MET A 94 0.60 -8.00 -5.95
CA MET A 94 1.79 -8.43 -5.21
C MET A 94 1.44 -9.39 -4.06
N PHE A 95 0.38 -9.10 -3.29
CA PHE A 95 -0.06 -9.97 -2.21
C PHE A 95 -0.48 -11.37 -2.72
N ILE A 96 -1.23 -11.44 -3.83
CA ILE A 96 -1.64 -12.71 -4.45
C ILE A 96 -0.42 -13.50 -4.91
N ILE A 97 0.50 -12.86 -5.64
CA ILE A 97 1.71 -13.52 -6.17
C ILE A 97 2.57 -14.03 -5.03
N LEU A 98 2.82 -13.21 -4.00
CA LEU A 98 3.63 -13.59 -2.84
C LEU A 98 3.01 -14.76 -2.07
N THR A 99 1.68 -14.75 -1.89
CA THR A 99 0.97 -15.87 -1.26
C THR A 99 1.10 -17.15 -2.08
N LEU A 100 0.97 -17.06 -3.41
CA LEU A 100 1.11 -18.21 -4.30
C LEU A 100 2.53 -18.77 -4.29
N MET A 101 3.56 -17.91 -4.26
CA MET A 101 4.96 -18.32 -4.09
C MET A 101 5.17 -19.12 -2.81
N ILE A 102 4.64 -18.64 -1.67
CA ILE A 102 4.74 -19.34 -0.39
C ILE A 102 4.05 -20.71 -0.46
N ILE A 103 2.88 -20.79 -1.07
CA ILE A 103 2.14 -22.06 -1.22
C ILE A 103 2.95 -23.05 -2.05
N VAL A 104 3.48 -22.63 -3.20
CA VAL A 104 4.31 -23.47 -4.08
C VAL A 104 5.56 -23.97 -3.33
N ALA A 105 6.24 -23.08 -2.60
CA ALA A 105 7.39 -23.45 -1.79
C ALA A 105 7.03 -24.46 -0.67
N ALA A 106 5.90 -24.26 0.01
CA ALA A 106 5.44 -25.16 1.06
C ALA A 106 5.13 -26.57 0.50
N PHE A 107 4.48 -26.66 -0.66
CA PHE A 107 4.25 -27.94 -1.33
C PHE A 107 5.54 -28.64 -1.73
N ASN A 108 6.55 -27.88 -2.17
CA ASN A 108 7.85 -28.43 -2.51
C ASN A 108 8.53 -29.07 -1.28
N ILE A 109 8.56 -28.38 -0.15
CA ILE A 109 9.13 -28.90 1.11
C ILE A 109 8.38 -30.16 1.56
N VAL A 110 7.04 -30.14 1.54
CA VAL A 110 6.23 -31.31 1.91
C VAL A 110 6.52 -32.50 0.99
N GLY A 111 6.66 -32.26 -0.33
CA GLY A 111 7.02 -33.30 -1.29
C GLY A 111 8.38 -33.94 -0.97
N THR A 112 9.38 -33.13 -0.67
CA THR A 112 10.71 -33.60 -0.27
C THR A 112 10.68 -34.39 1.04
N LEU A 113 9.95 -33.91 2.05
CA LEU A 113 9.80 -34.64 3.32
C LEU A 113 9.13 -36.00 3.12
N ILE A 114 8.08 -36.07 2.30
CA ILE A 114 7.41 -37.34 1.98
C ILE A 114 8.37 -38.31 1.29
N MET A 115 9.22 -37.82 0.39
CA MET A 115 10.26 -38.65 -0.25
C MET A 115 11.22 -39.23 0.80
N VAL A 116 11.76 -38.40 1.69
CA VAL A 116 12.68 -38.82 2.76
C VAL A 116 12.04 -39.83 3.71
N VAL A 117 10.77 -39.62 4.09
CA VAL A 117 10.03 -40.55 4.96
C VAL A 117 9.88 -41.93 4.31
N ASN A 118 9.55 -41.97 3.01
CA ASN A 118 9.41 -43.23 2.28
C ASN A 118 10.74 -43.98 2.16
N ASP A 119 11.85 -43.26 1.90
CA ASP A 119 13.18 -43.86 1.86
C ASP A 119 13.60 -44.44 3.22
N LYS A 120 13.16 -43.83 4.33
CA LYS A 120 13.44 -44.25 5.70
C LYS A 120 12.43 -45.23 6.31
N ASN A 121 11.49 -45.75 5.52
CA ASN A 121 10.40 -46.59 6.04
C ASN A 121 10.89 -47.85 6.77
N LYS A 122 11.99 -48.48 6.31
CA LYS A 122 12.61 -49.64 6.99
C LYS A 122 13.19 -49.27 8.35
N ASP A 123 13.90 -48.14 8.43
CA ASP A 123 14.50 -47.64 9.68
C ASP A 123 13.40 -47.29 10.70
N ILE A 124 12.29 -46.72 10.24
CA ILE A 124 11.09 -46.44 11.04
C ILE A 124 10.48 -47.73 11.61
N ALA A 125 10.41 -48.80 10.81
CA ALA A 125 9.87 -50.09 11.24
C ALA A 125 10.73 -50.74 12.34
N ILE A 126 12.05 -50.60 12.27
CA ILE A 126 12.99 -51.06 13.32
C ILE A 126 12.73 -50.27 14.61
N LEU A 127 12.69 -48.94 14.53
CA LEU A 127 12.44 -48.07 15.70
C LEU A 127 11.09 -48.36 16.37
N LYS A 128 10.03 -48.58 15.58
CA LYS A 128 8.72 -48.97 16.12
C LYS A 128 8.76 -50.32 16.83
N SER A 129 9.49 -51.29 16.28
CA SER A 129 9.69 -52.61 16.90
C SER A 129 10.47 -52.51 18.22
N MET A 130 11.37 -51.52 18.34
CA MET A 130 12.07 -51.19 19.59
C MET A 130 11.23 -50.39 20.60
N GLY A 131 9.95 -50.12 20.31
CA GLY A 131 9.02 -49.43 21.21
C GLY A 131 8.87 -47.92 20.97
N ALA A 132 9.42 -47.36 19.87
CA ALA A 132 9.24 -45.95 19.54
C ALA A 132 7.78 -45.63 19.20
N ARG A 133 7.24 -44.57 19.79
CA ARG A 133 5.87 -44.07 19.52
C ARG A 133 5.82 -43.32 18.18
N SER A 134 4.71 -43.42 17.45
CA SER A 134 4.49 -42.68 16.19
C SER A 134 4.67 -41.16 16.33
N LEU A 135 4.30 -40.60 17.49
CA LEU A 135 4.52 -39.19 17.82
C LEU A 135 6.00 -38.81 17.89
N SER A 136 6.86 -39.69 18.40
CA SER A 136 8.30 -39.43 18.48
C SER A 136 8.92 -39.39 17.08
N ILE A 137 8.49 -40.29 16.19
CA ILE A 137 8.93 -40.32 14.79
C ILE A 137 8.45 -39.07 14.04
N MET A 138 7.18 -38.66 14.23
CA MET A 138 6.62 -37.45 13.63
C MET A 138 7.40 -36.19 14.04
N LYS A 139 7.84 -36.09 15.31
CA LYS A 139 8.66 -34.97 15.77
C LYS A 139 9.99 -34.84 15.03
N ILE A 140 10.63 -35.96 14.67
CA ILE A 140 11.91 -35.96 13.94
C ILE A 140 11.71 -35.31 12.57
N PHE A 141 10.68 -35.72 11.83
CA PHE A 141 10.39 -35.16 10.51
C PHE A 141 9.90 -33.71 10.55
N ILE A 142 9.14 -33.32 11.59
CA ILE A 142 8.79 -31.91 11.82
C ILE A 142 10.05 -31.08 12.08
N LEU A 143 11.00 -31.61 12.86
CA LEU A 143 12.26 -30.92 13.15
C LEU A 143 13.14 -30.81 11.89
N GLU A 144 13.23 -31.86 11.07
CA GLU A 144 13.90 -31.79 9.76
C GLU A 144 13.28 -30.73 8.86
N GLY A 145 11.95 -30.69 8.75
CA GLY A 145 11.24 -29.67 8.00
C GLY A 145 11.51 -28.25 8.52
N LEU A 146 11.59 -28.08 9.83
CA LEU A 146 11.93 -26.80 10.47
C LEU A 146 13.38 -26.40 10.19
N ILE A 147 14.32 -27.34 10.24
CA ILE A 147 15.74 -27.08 9.92
C ILE A 147 15.86 -26.66 8.46
N ILE A 148 15.29 -27.43 7.52
CA ILE A 148 15.31 -27.11 6.09
C ILE A 148 14.71 -25.71 5.84
N GLY A 149 13.59 -25.39 6.50
CA GLY A 149 12.95 -24.08 6.39
C GLY A 149 13.66 -22.92 7.08
N LEU A 150 14.56 -23.18 8.04
CA LEU A 150 15.40 -22.15 8.69
C LEU A 150 16.74 -21.94 7.97
N THR A 151 17.27 -22.99 7.34
CA THR A 151 18.55 -22.94 6.62
C THR A 151 18.38 -22.55 5.15
N GLY A 152 17.21 -22.81 4.57
CA GLY A 152 16.83 -22.35 3.22
C GLY A 152 16.25 -20.95 3.25
#